data_AF-A0A1N6L3G1-F1
#
_entry.id   AF-A0A1N6L3G1-F1
#
_cell.length_a   1.000
_cell.length_b   1.000
_cell.length_c   1.000
_cell.angle_alpha   90.00
_cell.angle_beta   90.00
_cell.angle_gamma   90.00
#
_symmetry.space_group_name_H-M   'P 1'
#
loop_
_entity.id
_entity.type
_entity.pdbx_description
1 polymer ?
#
loop_
_entity_poly.entity_id
_entity_poly.type
_entity_poly.pdbx_seq_one_letter_code
_entity_poly.pdbx_strand_id
1 'polypeptide(L)'
;MDANDRAAENLRYLLFTRGEPRALWADRVTEWAGCDRRRAMRLLRSGRFTPSEQDRITRVCEVSTEELRFGRLVPDRPDLILQENLRYLLDILEHGEQKRLAGLLEMETGTVSRWRGGKQLPERKTQAALARYFGLPPGTDLQADPVFLSYPPADERQRRHWLRERIESISPDLLGELFPALERLLEDE
;
A
#
# COMPACT_ATOMS: atom_id res chain seq x y z
N MET A 1 -7.81 -9.46 10.61
CA MET A 1 -6.97 -9.74 9.42
C MET A 1 -6.97 -11.23 9.22
N ASP A 2 -7.38 -11.70 8.04
CA ASP A 2 -7.37 -13.14 7.76
C ASP A 2 -5.95 -13.61 7.35
N ALA A 3 -5.75 -14.92 7.20
CA ALA A 3 -4.45 -15.48 6.83
C ALA A 3 -3.98 -15.05 5.42
N ASN A 4 -4.91 -14.76 4.52
CA ASN A 4 -4.60 -14.34 3.16
C ASN A 4 -4.12 -12.88 3.12
N ASP A 5 -4.80 -12.01 3.87
CA ASP A 5 -4.38 -10.62 4.08
C ASP A 5 -2.97 -10.55 4.67
N ARG A 6 -2.71 -11.39 5.69
CA ARG A 6 -1.39 -11.48 6.31
C ARG A 6 -0.32 -11.92 5.32
N ALA A 7 -0.61 -12.95 4.53
CA ALA A 7 0.35 -13.46 3.57
C ALA A 7 0.64 -12.46 2.43
N ALA A 8 -0.36 -11.67 2.03
CA ALA A 8 -0.18 -10.58 1.08
C ALA A 8 0.71 -9.47 1.67
N GLU A 9 0.47 -9.07 2.92
CA GLU A 9 1.29 -8.09 3.64
C GLU A 9 2.74 -8.57 3.77
N ASN A 10 2.96 -9.81 4.15
CA ASN A 10 4.29 -10.40 4.27
C ASN A 10 5.03 -10.42 2.93
N LEU A 11 4.36 -10.78 1.84
CA LEU A 11 4.96 -10.73 0.51
C LEU A 11 5.42 -9.30 0.14
N ARG A 12 4.57 -8.30 0.39
CA ARG A 12 4.88 -6.88 0.13
C ARG A 12 6.02 -6.40 1.03
N TYR A 13 6.04 -6.84 2.29
CA TYR A 13 7.12 -6.54 3.22
C TYR A 13 8.46 -7.13 2.77
N LEU A 14 8.48 -8.38 2.27
CA LEU A 14 9.70 -9.01 1.74
C LEU A 14 10.27 -8.27 0.52
N LEU A 15 9.40 -7.73 -0.35
CA LEU A 15 9.83 -6.86 -1.46
C LEU A 15 10.41 -5.54 -0.95
N PHE A 16 9.73 -4.94 0.03
CA PHE A 16 10.17 -3.69 0.64
C PHE A 16 11.55 -3.81 1.33
N THR A 17 11.77 -4.85 2.14
CA THR A 17 13.05 -5.04 2.86
C THR A 17 14.21 -5.34 1.92
N ARG A 18 13.94 -5.85 0.72
CA ARG A 18 14.93 -6.05 -0.34
C ARG A 18 15.19 -4.79 -1.17
N GLY A 19 14.54 -3.68 -0.86
CA GLY A 19 14.72 -2.40 -1.57
C GLY A 19 14.13 -2.40 -2.98
N GLU A 20 13.21 -3.31 -3.29
CA GLU A 20 12.61 -3.40 -4.62
C GLU A 20 11.70 -2.19 -4.86
N PRO A 21 11.90 -1.43 -5.96
CA PRO A 21 10.99 -0.36 -6.34
C PRO A 21 9.57 -0.89 -6.52
N ARG A 22 8.58 -0.19 -5.97
CA ARG A 22 7.15 -0.59 -6.05
C ARG A 22 6.67 -0.86 -7.48
N ALA A 23 7.14 -0.09 -8.45
CA ALA A 23 6.80 -0.28 -9.87
C ALA A 23 7.21 -1.67 -10.40
N LEU A 24 8.22 -2.30 -9.80
CA LEU A 24 8.77 -3.59 -10.19
C LEU A 24 8.25 -4.75 -9.33
N TRP A 25 7.43 -4.50 -8.30
CA TRP A 25 6.97 -5.55 -7.39
C TRP A 25 6.27 -6.71 -8.11
N ALA A 26 5.41 -6.42 -9.09
CA ALA A 26 4.72 -7.47 -9.85
C ALA A 26 5.72 -8.34 -10.63
N ASP A 27 6.74 -7.71 -11.24
CA ASP A 27 7.73 -8.42 -12.04
C ASP A 27 8.64 -9.27 -11.14
N ARG A 28 9.02 -8.76 -9.97
CA ARG A 28 9.76 -9.53 -8.95
C ARG A 28 8.98 -10.72 -8.42
N VAL A 29 7.68 -10.55 -8.17
CA VAL A 29 6.84 -11.68 -7.76
C VAL A 29 6.70 -12.71 -8.89
N THR A 30 6.66 -12.28 -10.15
CA THR A 30 6.71 -13.20 -11.30
C THR A 30 7.98 -14.05 -11.28
N GLU A 31 9.14 -13.43 -11.05
CA GLU A 31 10.43 -14.14 -10.92
C GLU A 31 10.44 -15.09 -9.72
N TRP A 32 10.04 -14.61 -8.54
CA TRP A 32 10.10 -15.38 -7.29
C TRP A 32 9.11 -16.54 -7.27
N ALA A 33 7.87 -16.31 -7.72
CA ALA A 33 6.80 -17.30 -7.67
C ALA A 33 6.77 -18.21 -8.92
N GLY A 34 7.45 -17.81 -10.01
CA GLY A 34 7.43 -18.52 -11.28
C GLY A 34 6.06 -18.47 -11.97
N CYS A 35 5.40 -17.32 -11.95
CA CYS A 35 4.04 -17.14 -12.49
C CYS A 35 3.93 -15.89 -13.38
N ASP A 36 2.86 -15.81 -14.19
CA ASP A 36 2.64 -14.62 -15.02
C ASP A 36 2.34 -13.34 -14.21
N ARG A 37 2.50 -12.18 -14.83
CA ARG A 37 2.33 -10.87 -14.16
C ARG A 37 0.93 -10.68 -13.56
N ARG A 38 -0.12 -11.18 -14.23
CA ARG A 38 -1.50 -11.08 -13.74
C ARG A 38 -1.67 -11.93 -12.47
N ARG A 39 -1.04 -13.09 -12.40
CA ARG A 39 -0.99 -13.94 -11.21
C ARG A 39 -0.18 -13.27 -10.09
N ALA A 40 0.99 -12.70 -10.39
CA ALA A 40 1.79 -11.95 -9.43
C ALA A 40 1.02 -10.79 -8.78
N MET A 41 0.28 -10.00 -9.58
CA MET A 41 -0.59 -8.93 -9.06
C MET A 41 -1.70 -9.46 -8.14
N ARG A 42 -2.24 -10.67 -8.41
CA ARG A 42 -3.22 -11.32 -7.53
C ARG A 42 -2.59 -11.76 -6.21
N LEU A 43 -1.36 -12.28 -6.23
CA LEU A 43 -0.62 -12.65 -5.01
C LEU A 43 -0.36 -11.40 -4.15
N LEU A 44 0.11 -10.32 -4.76
CA LEU A 44 0.33 -9.03 -4.09
C LEU A 44 -0.93 -8.43 -3.47
N ARG A 45 -2.13 -8.73 -3.99
CA ARG A 45 -3.39 -8.23 -3.45
C ARG A 45 -3.97 -9.16 -2.38
N SER A 46 -4.02 -10.45 -2.67
CA SER A 46 -4.82 -11.42 -1.92
C SER A 46 -4.02 -12.42 -1.11
N GLY A 47 -2.70 -12.54 -1.32
CA GLY A 47 -1.89 -13.53 -0.59
C GLY A 47 -2.31 -14.98 -0.80
N ARG A 48 -3.13 -15.28 -1.82
CA ARG A 48 -3.60 -16.63 -2.12
C ARG A 48 -2.59 -17.38 -2.98
N PHE A 49 -1.61 -17.98 -2.35
CA PHE A 49 -0.58 -18.80 -2.99
C PHE A 49 -1.10 -20.21 -3.30
N THR A 50 -0.62 -20.77 -4.41
CA THR A 50 -0.55 -22.23 -4.58
C THR A 50 0.65 -22.77 -3.81
N PRO A 51 0.69 -24.08 -3.49
CA PRO A 51 1.84 -24.69 -2.82
C PRO A 51 3.17 -24.46 -3.58
N SER A 52 3.17 -24.60 -4.91
CA SER A 52 4.38 -24.35 -5.72
C SER A 52 4.86 -22.89 -5.66
N GLU A 53 3.94 -21.92 -5.74
CA GLU A 53 4.32 -20.49 -5.66
C GLU A 53 4.89 -20.18 -4.28
N GLN A 54 4.26 -20.75 -3.24
CA GLN A 54 4.69 -20.60 -1.87
C GLN A 54 6.09 -21.18 -1.64
N ASP A 55 6.34 -22.41 -2.06
CA ASP A 55 7.64 -23.08 -1.90
C ASP A 55 8.79 -22.33 -2.61
N ARG A 56 8.49 -21.71 -3.76
CA ARG A 56 9.48 -20.91 -4.48
C ARG A 56 9.78 -19.60 -3.75
N ILE A 57 8.75 -18.89 -3.29
CA ILE A 57 8.91 -17.64 -2.54
C ILE A 57 9.64 -17.89 -1.22
N THR A 58 9.25 -18.91 -0.45
CA THR A 58 9.90 -19.24 0.85
C THR A 58 11.37 -19.57 0.66
N ARG A 59 11.72 -20.31 -0.39
CA ARG A 59 13.12 -20.61 -0.74
C ARG A 59 13.91 -19.38 -1.13
N VAL A 60 13.35 -18.52 -1.99
CA VAL A 60 14.04 -17.30 -2.46
C VAL A 60 14.18 -16.27 -1.35
N CYS A 61 13.19 -16.19 -0.46
CA CYS A 61 13.14 -15.20 0.62
C CYS A 61 13.73 -15.70 1.94
N GLU A 62 14.12 -16.99 2.02
CA GLU A 62 14.66 -17.63 3.23
C GLU A 62 13.72 -17.48 4.44
N VAL A 63 12.41 -17.57 4.22
CA VAL A 63 11.38 -17.56 5.26
C VAL A 63 10.61 -18.87 5.25
N SER A 64 10.12 -19.30 6.40
CA SER A 64 9.27 -20.49 6.45
C SER A 64 7.88 -20.24 5.85
N THR A 65 7.22 -21.33 5.48
CA THR A 65 5.81 -21.34 5.04
C THR A 65 4.88 -20.76 6.11
N GLU A 66 5.15 -21.05 7.38
CA GLU A 66 4.36 -20.56 8.50
C GLU A 66 4.54 -19.05 8.70
N GLU A 67 5.78 -18.57 8.65
CA GLU A 67 6.08 -17.14 8.71
C GLU A 67 5.46 -16.37 7.56
N LEU A 68 5.57 -16.87 6.33
CA LEU A 68 4.99 -16.22 5.16
C LEU A 68 3.47 -16.10 5.26
N ARG A 69 2.77 -17.14 5.75
CA ARG A 69 1.30 -17.16 5.76
C ARG A 69 0.68 -16.53 6.99
N PHE A 70 1.26 -16.78 8.16
CA PHE A 70 0.62 -16.52 9.44
C PHE A 70 1.46 -15.61 10.34
N GLY A 71 2.78 -15.63 10.19
CA GLY A 71 3.67 -14.72 10.91
C GLY A 71 3.39 -13.26 10.55
N ARG A 72 3.69 -12.34 11.47
CA ARG A 72 3.76 -10.91 11.17
C ARG A 72 5.22 -10.55 10.94
N LEU A 73 5.62 -10.41 9.67
CA LEU A 73 7.02 -10.07 9.35
C LEU A 73 7.33 -8.58 9.55
N VAL A 74 6.31 -7.72 9.44
CA VAL A 74 6.44 -6.29 9.75
C VAL A 74 6.81 -6.13 11.22
N PRO A 75 7.90 -5.41 11.56
CA PRO A 75 8.37 -5.28 12.93
C PRO A 75 7.33 -4.55 13.77
N ASP A 76 7.17 -4.98 15.02
CA ASP A 76 6.29 -4.33 15.99
C ASP A 76 6.98 -3.09 16.59
N ARG A 77 7.27 -2.13 15.72
CA ARG A 77 8.01 -0.89 16.01
C ARG A 77 7.20 0.31 15.53
N PRO A 78 6.34 0.87 16.40
CA PRO A 78 5.42 1.94 16.04
C PRO A 78 6.10 3.18 15.45
N ASP A 79 7.32 3.48 15.92
CA ASP A 79 8.19 4.54 15.44
C ASP A 79 8.63 4.32 13.98
N LEU A 80 9.04 3.09 13.65
CA LEU A 80 9.49 2.73 12.30
C LEU A 80 8.33 2.68 11.31
N ILE A 81 7.19 2.09 11.72
CA ILE A 81 5.98 2.04 10.88
C ILE A 81 5.53 3.47 10.54
N LEU A 82 5.47 4.35 11.55
CA LEU A 82 5.11 5.75 11.34
C LEU A 82 6.09 6.44 10.39
N GLN A 83 7.39 6.27 10.59
CA GLN A 83 8.40 6.90 9.74
C GLN A 83 8.27 6.45 8.27
N GLU A 84 8.11 5.15 8.01
CA GLU A 84 7.96 4.63 6.65
C GLU A 84 6.64 5.04 6.01
N ASN A 85 5.55 5.07 6.78
CA ASN A 85 4.27 5.63 6.33
C ASN A 85 4.41 7.10 5.94
N LEU A 86 5.06 7.92 6.76
CA LEU A 86 5.26 9.33 6.46
C LEU A 86 6.13 9.53 5.23
N ARG A 87 7.22 8.77 5.10
CA ARG A 87 8.06 8.83 3.90
C ARG A 87 7.24 8.49 2.66
N TYR A 88 6.53 7.37 2.69
CA TYR A 88 5.67 6.92 1.60
C TYR A 88 4.62 7.96 1.21
N LEU A 89 3.87 8.50 2.17
CA LEU A 89 2.81 9.47 1.90
C LEU A 89 3.36 10.84 1.47
N LEU A 90 4.52 11.25 1.96
CA LEU A 90 5.11 12.54 1.58
C LEU A 90 5.90 12.47 0.27
N ASP A 91 6.34 11.28 -0.14
CA ASP A 91 7.03 11.04 -1.42
C ASP A 91 6.08 11.09 -2.62
N ILE A 92 4.78 10.86 -2.41
CA ILE A 92 3.77 10.96 -3.48
C ILE A 92 3.31 12.40 -3.74
N LEU A 93 3.65 13.34 -2.87
CA LEU A 93 3.27 14.75 -3.03
C LEU A 93 4.03 15.40 -4.18
N GLU A 94 3.28 16.02 -5.10
CA GLU A 94 3.85 16.78 -6.20
C GLU A 94 4.45 18.12 -5.72
N HIS A 95 5.14 18.81 -6.63
CA HIS A 95 5.76 20.09 -6.31
C HIS A 95 4.72 21.12 -5.87
N GLY A 96 4.92 21.70 -4.68
CA GLY A 96 3.99 22.68 -4.09
C GLY A 96 2.92 22.08 -3.17
N GLU A 97 2.62 20.78 -3.27
CA GLU A 97 1.62 20.14 -2.39
C GLU A 97 2.07 20.06 -0.94
N GLN A 98 3.37 19.95 -0.68
CA GLN A 98 3.90 20.04 0.68
C GLN A 98 3.59 21.38 1.35
N LYS A 99 3.61 22.49 0.60
CA LYS A 99 3.25 23.81 1.11
C LYS A 99 1.75 23.87 1.41
N ARG A 100 0.94 23.27 0.54
CA ARG A 100 -0.52 23.17 0.73
C ARG A 100 -0.87 22.35 1.97
N LEU A 101 -0.24 21.18 2.14
CA LEU A 101 -0.39 20.33 3.31
C LEU A 101 0.01 21.07 4.59
N ALA A 102 1.15 21.76 4.57
CA ALA A 102 1.59 22.55 5.71
C ALA A 102 0.59 23.66 6.08
N GLY A 103 0.04 24.37 5.08
CA GLY A 103 -1.00 25.38 5.30
C GLY A 103 -2.29 24.79 5.87
N LEU A 104 -2.74 23.64 5.38
CA LEU A 104 -3.94 22.95 5.87
C LEU A 104 -3.77 22.46 7.32
N LEU A 105 -2.56 22.05 7.68
CA LEU A 105 -2.23 21.64 9.04
C LEU A 105 -1.78 22.80 9.95
N GLU A 106 -1.87 24.05 9.47
CA GLU A 106 -1.49 25.27 10.18
C GLU A 106 -0.05 25.24 10.72
N MET A 107 0.90 24.79 9.90
CA MET A 107 2.30 24.63 10.28
C MET A 107 3.29 25.10 9.21
N GLU A 108 4.55 25.24 9.62
CA GLU A 108 5.64 25.57 8.71
C GLU A 108 5.98 24.40 7.79
N THR A 109 6.29 24.69 6.52
CA THR A 109 6.70 23.68 5.52
C THR A 109 7.95 22.89 5.95
N GLY A 110 8.84 23.52 6.74
CA GLY A 110 10.02 22.86 7.31
C GLY A 110 9.68 21.72 8.27
N THR A 111 8.51 21.76 8.92
CA THR A 111 8.04 20.68 9.81
C THR A 111 7.69 19.43 9.03
N VAL A 112 6.97 19.55 7.91
CA VAL A 112 6.67 18.43 7.01
C VAL A 112 7.95 17.79 6.45
N SER A 113 8.93 18.62 6.08
CA SER A 113 10.24 18.15 5.62
C SER A 113 11.00 17.36 6.70
N ARG A 114 10.93 17.81 7.96
CA ARG A 114 11.54 17.11 9.11
C ARG A 114 10.88 15.76 9.38
N TRP A 115 9.56 15.64 9.19
CA TRP A 115 8.86 14.36 9.28
C TRP A 115 9.31 13.37 8.23
N ARG A 116 9.41 13.79 6.96
CA ARG A 116 9.91 12.95 5.86
C ARG A 116 11.30 12.37 6.16
N GLY A 117 12.18 13.19 6.74
CA GLY A 117 13.54 12.79 7.15
C GLY A 117 13.62 12.04 8.48
N GLY A 118 12.50 11.84 9.20
CA GLY A 118 12.48 11.21 10.53
C GLY A 118 13.11 12.03 11.65
N LYS A 119 13.39 13.33 11.44
CA LYS A 119 13.98 14.21 12.47
C LYS A 119 12.96 14.61 13.55
N GLN A 120 11.69 14.53 13.22
CA GLN A 120 10.56 14.80 14.10
C GLN A 120 9.42 13.87 13.70
N LEU A 121 8.57 13.49 14.65
CA LEU A 121 7.34 12.75 14.37
C LEU A 121 6.12 13.63 14.66
N PRO A 122 5.05 13.53 13.86
CA PRO A 122 3.80 14.24 14.10
C PRO A 122 3.07 13.67 15.32
N GLU A 123 2.35 14.53 16.04
CA GLU A 123 1.48 14.12 17.14
C GLU A 123 0.27 13.31 16.63
N ARG A 124 -0.39 12.56 17.53
CA ARG A 124 -1.54 11.71 17.19
C ARG A 124 -2.66 12.47 16.47
N LYS A 125 -2.98 13.70 16.90
CA LYS A 125 -3.99 14.55 16.25
C LYS A 125 -3.61 14.87 14.79
N THR A 126 -2.33 15.17 14.57
CA THR A 126 -1.79 15.47 13.24
C THR A 126 -1.72 14.24 12.35
N GLN A 127 -1.43 13.06 12.91
CA GLN A 127 -1.48 11.78 12.19
C GLN A 127 -2.88 11.50 11.63
N ALA A 128 -3.93 11.75 12.42
CA ALA A 128 -5.31 11.60 11.95
C ALA A 128 -5.67 12.59 10.82
N ALA A 129 -5.14 13.82 10.89
CA ALA A 129 -5.32 14.81 9.82
C ALA A 129 -4.58 14.39 8.54
N LEU A 130 -3.36 13.86 8.65
CA LEU A 130 -2.62 13.29 7.53
C LEU A 130 -3.36 12.11 6.89
N ALA A 131 -3.84 11.16 7.69
CA ALA A 131 -4.60 10.03 7.18
C ALA A 131 -5.81 10.47 6.35
N ARG A 132 -6.54 11.49 6.82
CA ARG A 132 -7.67 12.09 6.09
C ARG A 132 -7.24 12.79 4.81
N TYR A 133 -6.16 13.59 4.86
CA TYR A 133 -5.63 14.30 3.70
C TYR A 133 -5.29 13.35 2.55
N PHE A 134 -4.69 12.19 2.86
CA PHE A 134 -4.35 11.16 1.87
C PHE A 134 -5.49 10.19 1.54
N GLY A 135 -6.71 10.46 2.03
CA GLY A 135 -7.89 9.63 1.79
C GLY A 135 -7.69 8.18 2.25
N LEU A 136 -7.04 7.98 3.41
CA LEU A 136 -6.93 6.67 4.03
C LEU A 136 -8.24 6.30 4.74
N PRO A 137 -8.56 5.00 4.90
CA PRO A 137 -9.77 4.58 5.61
C PRO A 137 -9.90 5.20 7.00
N PRO A 138 -11.13 5.56 7.43
CA PRO A 138 -11.37 6.03 8.79
C PRO A 138 -10.86 5.02 9.82
N GLY A 139 -10.13 5.50 10.83
CA GLY A 139 -9.55 4.65 11.88
C GLY A 139 -8.19 4.05 11.56
N THR A 140 -7.59 4.35 10.40
CA THR A 140 -6.19 3.98 10.09
C THR A 140 -5.25 4.55 11.17
N ASP A 141 -4.49 3.69 11.84
CA ASP A 141 -3.44 4.07 12.77
C ASP A 141 -2.09 4.05 12.05
N LEU A 142 -1.54 5.23 11.75
CA LEU A 142 -0.25 5.35 11.06
C LEU A 142 0.94 4.77 11.84
N GLN A 143 0.79 4.42 13.12
CA GLN A 143 1.82 3.74 13.91
C GLN A 143 1.67 2.22 13.93
N ALA A 144 0.52 1.67 13.52
CA ALA A 144 0.25 0.23 13.57
C ALA A 144 0.03 -0.37 12.17
N ASP A 145 -0.61 0.39 11.29
CA ASP A 145 -0.99 -0.03 9.95
C ASP A 145 0.12 0.33 8.94
N PRO A 146 0.76 -0.64 8.28
CA PRO A 146 1.84 -0.38 7.33
C PRO A 146 1.28 0.08 5.98
N VAL A 147 0.77 1.31 5.92
CA VAL A 147 0.25 1.95 4.70
C VAL A 147 1.31 2.00 3.59
N PHE A 148 2.60 2.07 3.94
CA PHE A 148 3.71 1.92 3.00
C PHE A 148 3.83 0.51 2.39
N LEU A 149 2.95 -0.43 2.73
CA LEU A 149 2.77 -1.73 2.06
C LEU A 149 1.42 -1.85 1.36
N SER A 150 0.61 -0.78 1.27
CA SER A 150 -0.70 -0.80 0.60
C SER A 150 -0.56 -1.17 -0.89
N TYR A 151 -1.49 -2.01 -1.38
CA TYR A 151 -1.58 -2.40 -2.78
C TYR A 151 -3.06 -2.49 -3.24
N PRO A 152 -3.50 -1.67 -4.23
CA PRO A 152 -2.69 -0.72 -5.01
C PRO A 152 -2.16 0.46 -4.18
N PRO A 153 -1.19 1.22 -4.71
CA PRO A 153 -0.61 2.38 -4.03
C PRO A 153 -1.63 3.49 -3.71
N ALA A 154 -1.23 4.41 -2.84
CA ALA A 154 -2.07 5.49 -2.29
C ALA A 154 -2.07 6.77 -3.15
N ASP A 155 -1.14 6.91 -4.11
CA ASP A 155 -1.09 8.06 -5.01
C ASP A 155 -2.37 8.14 -5.86
N GLU A 156 -2.95 9.34 -5.97
CA GLU A 156 -4.14 9.61 -6.77
C GLU A 156 -3.96 9.20 -8.24
N ARG A 157 -2.79 9.46 -8.84
CA ARG A 157 -2.52 9.08 -10.22
C ARG A 157 -2.43 7.56 -10.35
N GLN A 158 -1.79 6.87 -9.40
CA GLN A 158 -1.74 5.41 -9.34
C GLN A 158 -3.11 4.79 -9.03
N ARG A 159 -3.94 5.40 -8.17
CA ARG A 159 -5.31 4.98 -7.89
C ARG A 159 -6.21 5.15 -9.11
N ARG A 160 -6.16 6.31 -9.79
CA ARG A 160 -6.88 6.58 -11.04
C ARG A 160 -6.44 5.64 -12.17
N HIS A 161 -5.13 5.42 -12.31
CA HIS A 161 -4.59 4.48 -13.30
C HIS A 161 -5.03 3.04 -12.99
N TRP A 162 -4.95 2.63 -11.73
CA TRP A 162 -5.44 1.32 -11.28
C TRP A 162 -6.95 1.16 -11.51
N LEU A 163 -7.76 2.18 -11.21
CA LEU A 163 -9.20 2.20 -11.47
C LEU A 163 -9.48 2.05 -12.96
N ARG A 164 -8.74 2.80 -13.79
CA ARG A 164 -8.84 2.71 -15.26
C ARG A 164 -8.50 1.33 -15.78
N GLU A 165 -7.33 0.79 -15.43
CA GLU A 165 -6.94 -0.58 -15.82
C GLU A 165 -7.97 -1.62 -15.34
N ARG A 166 -8.56 -1.40 -14.16
CA ARG A 166 -9.56 -2.32 -13.62
C ARG A 166 -10.85 -2.25 -14.41
N ILE A 167 -11.37 -1.06 -14.69
CA ILE A 167 -12.57 -0.86 -15.52
C ILE A 167 -12.36 -1.45 -16.91
N GLU A 168 -11.21 -1.20 -17.54
CA GLU A 168 -10.86 -1.75 -18.86
C GLU A 168 -10.74 -3.28 -18.85
N SER A 169 -10.40 -3.89 -17.70
CA SER A 169 -10.31 -5.35 -17.54
C SER A 169 -11.62 -6.05 -17.18
N ILE A 170 -12.70 -5.31 -16.90
CA ILE A 170 -14.02 -5.87 -16.57
C ILE A 170 -14.72 -6.26 -17.88
N SER A 171 -15.35 -7.43 -17.90
CA SER A 171 -16.16 -7.87 -19.05
C SER A 171 -17.39 -6.98 -19.23
N PRO A 172 -17.89 -6.75 -20.46
CA PRO A 172 -19.04 -5.89 -20.72
C PRO A 172 -20.27 -6.19 -19.85
N ASP A 173 -20.57 -7.46 -19.62
CA ASP A 173 -21.72 -7.91 -18.82
C ASP A 173 -21.59 -7.45 -17.35
N LEU A 174 -20.44 -7.73 -16.73
CA LEU A 174 -20.13 -7.32 -15.36
C LEU A 174 -20.02 -5.79 -15.22
N LEU A 175 -19.56 -5.08 -16.25
CA LEU A 175 -19.55 -3.62 -16.24
C LEU A 175 -20.98 -3.08 -16.27
N GLY A 176 -21.86 -3.64 -17.10
CA GLY A 176 -23.28 -3.28 -17.13
C GLY A 176 -24.00 -3.49 -15.80
N GLU A 177 -23.64 -4.55 -15.06
CA GLU A 177 -24.17 -4.81 -13.71
C GLU A 177 -23.65 -3.81 -12.66
N LEU A 178 -22.36 -3.46 -12.72
CA LEU A 178 -21.72 -2.59 -11.73
C LEU A 178 -21.95 -1.10 -11.99
N PHE A 179 -22.18 -0.70 -13.25
CA PHE A 179 -22.26 0.70 -13.66
C PHE A 179 -23.31 1.50 -12.88
N PRO A 180 -24.56 1.04 -12.66
CA PRO A 180 -25.56 1.82 -11.90
C PRO A 180 -25.20 2.02 -10.43
N ALA A 181 -24.37 1.15 -9.85
CA ALA A 181 -23.87 1.33 -8.49
C ALA A 181 -22.70 2.32 -8.46
N LEU A 182 -21.80 2.26 -9.46
CA LEU A 182 -20.70 3.21 -9.60
C LEU A 182 -21.20 4.63 -9.93
N GLU A 183 -22.22 4.76 -10.78
CA GLU A 183 -22.86 6.02 -11.15
C GLU A 183 -23.44 6.73 -9.92
N ARG A 184 -24.29 6.04 -9.14
CA ARG A 184 -24.84 6.57 -7.89
C ARG A 184 -23.76 7.01 -6.89
N LEU A 185 -22.70 6.20 -6.77
CA LEU A 185 -21.62 6.48 -5.82
C LEU A 185 -20.76 7.69 -6.23
N LEU A 186 -20.77 8.06 -7.50
CA LEU A 186 -20.03 9.21 -8.05
C LEU A 186 -20.91 10.47 -8.21
N GLU A 187 -22.24 10.34 -8.21
CA GLU A 187 -23.18 11.47 -8.22
C GLU A 187 -23.46 12.04 -6.82
N ASP A 188 -23.18 11.27 -5.76
CA ASP A 188 -23.40 11.65 -4.35
C ASP A 188 -22.22 12.44 -3.70
N GLU A 189 -21.25 12.94 -4.48
CA GLU A 189 -20.16 13.85 -4.05
C GLU A 189 -20.41 15.32 -4.45
#